data_AF-A0A3R7DCP6-F1
#
_entry.id   AF-A0A3R7DCP6-F1
#
_cell.length_a   1.000
_cell.length_b   1.000
_cell.length_c   1.000
_cell.angle_alpha   90.00
_cell.angle_beta   90.00
_cell.angle_gamma   90.00
#
_symmetry.space_group_name_H-M   'P 1'
#
loop_
_entity.id
_entity.type
_entity.pdbx_description
1 polymer ?
#
loop_
_entity_poly.entity_id
_entity_poly.type
_entity_poly.pdbx_seq_one_letter_code
_entity_poly.pdbx_strand_id
1 'polypeptide(L)'
;MTKKGVELSVNVIIIAVIALIVLVLLAFLVLRSCCSISKGNFCENTGGTCKDVCDSTYESQDLLNVCSKDLVDQGLDKCCKSIPV
;
A
#
# COMPACT_ATOMS: atom_id res chain seq x y z
N MET A 1 -23.09 1.55 54.23
CA MET A 1 -23.13 1.16 52.80
C MET A 1 -22.04 1.92 52.06
N THR A 2 -21.14 1.19 51.42
CA THR A 2 -19.82 1.62 50.93
C THR A 2 -19.90 2.41 49.62
N LYS A 3 -19.89 3.75 49.68
CA LYS A 3 -19.50 4.62 48.56
C LYS A 3 -17.96 4.68 48.49
N LYS A 4 -17.29 3.65 47.96
CA LYS A 4 -15.82 3.67 47.71
C LYS A 4 -15.40 3.07 46.36
N GLY A 5 -16.36 2.72 45.49
CA GLY A 5 -16.08 2.11 44.17
C GLY A 5 -16.10 3.08 42.98
N VAL A 6 -16.51 4.33 43.18
CA VAL A 6 -16.77 5.28 42.08
C VAL A 6 -15.55 6.15 41.74
N GLU A 7 -14.63 6.37 42.68
CA GLU A 7 -13.49 7.28 42.49
C GLU A 7 -12.30 6.61 41.78
N LEU A 8 -12.10 5.30 42.00
CA LEU A 8 -11.12 4.51 41.25
C LEU A 8 -11.61 4.16 39.83
N SER A 9 -12.92 4.06 39.61
CA SER A 9 -13.47 3.64 38.32
C SER A 9 -13.32 4.70 37.23
N VAL A 10 -13.44 5.98 37.55
CA VAL A 10 -13.52 7.03 36.51
C VAL A 10 -12.18 7.23 35.80
N ASN A 11 -11.08 7.34 36.56
CA ASN A 11 -9.76 7.54 35.96
C ASN A 11 -9.31 6.33 35.13
N VAL A 12 -9.61 5.11 35.57
CA VAL A 12 -9.29 3.89 34.82
C VAL A 12 -10.11 3.81 33.53
N ILE A 13 -11.39 4.18 33.58
CA ILE A 13 -12.25 4.25 32.39
C ILE A 13 -11.71 5.25 31.38
N ILE A 14 -11.26 6.43 31.84
CA ILE A 14 -10.69 7.46 30.95
C ILE A 14 -9.45 6.93 30.23
N ILE A 15 -8.52 6.29 30.95
CA ILE A 15 -7.30 5.72 30.36
C ILE A 15 -7.64 4.62 29.35
N ALA A 16 -8.61 3.76 29.67
CA ALA A 16 -9.07 2.70 28.77
C ALA A 16 -9.66 3.28 27.46
N VAL A 17 -10.46 4.35 27.55
CA VAL A 17 -11.04 5.02 26.38
C VAL A 17 -9.96 5.69 25.53
N ILE A 18 -9.00 6.39 26.14
CA ILE A 18 -7.89 7.02 25.41
C ILE A 18 -7.07 5.95 24.68
N ALA A 19 -6.73 4.85 25.35
CA ALA A 19 -5.98 3.75 24.74
C ALA A 19 -6.74 3.14 23.54
N LEU A 20 -8.06 3.00 23.65
CA LEU A 20 -8.91 2.52 22.56
C LEU A 20 -8.89 3.47 21.35
N ILE A 21 -9.00 4.78 21.60
CA ILE A 21 -8.94 5.80 20.54
C ILE A 21 -7.59 5.76 19.83
N VAL A 22 -6.48 5.70 20.58
CA VAL A 22 -5.13 5.62 19.98
C VAL A 22 -4.97 4.35 19.14
N LEU A 23 -5.46 3.21 19.63
CA LEU A 23 -5.43 1.94 18.88
C LEU A 23 -6.19 2.03 17.56
N VAL A 24 -7.37 2.65 17.56
CA VAL A 24 -8.16 2.87 16.33
C VAL A 24 -7.37 3.74 15.35
N LEU A 25 -6.79 4.85 15.81
CA LEU A 25 -5.99 5.73 14.94
C LEU A 25 -4.78 5.00 14.35
N LEU A 26 -4.05 4.23 15.16
CA LEU A 26 -2.92 3.43 14.68
C LEU A 26 -3.36 2.37 13.67
N ALA A 27 -4.48 1.68 13.92
CA ALA A 27 -5.02 0.70 12.98
C ALA A 27 -5.41 1.35 11.64
N PHE A 28 -6.05 2.52 11.66
CA PHE A 28 -6.38 3.27 10.45
C PHE A 28 -5.13 3.72 9.68
N LEU A 29 -4.10 4.22 10.37
CA LEU A 29 -2.84 4.63 9.75
C LEU A 29 -2.11 3.43 9.13
N VAL A 30 -2.06 2.29 9.82
CA VAL A 30 -1.45 1.06 9.32
C VAL A 30 -2.23 0.51 8.12
N LEU A 31 -3.56 0.46 8.18
CA LEU A 31 -4.40 0.01 7.05
C LEU A 31 -4.27 0.94 5.84
N ARG A 32 -4.25 2.26 6.07
CA ARG A 32 -4.03 3.24 5.02
C ARG A 32 -2.64 3.11 4.40
N SER A 33 -1.61 2.94 5.23
CA SER A 33 -0.24 2.71 4.75
C SER A 33 -0.13 1.39 4.02
N CYS A 34 -0.84 0.34 4.44
CA CYS A 34 -0.85 -0.97 3.80
C CYS A 34 -1.52 -0.94 2.42
N CYS A 35 -2.59 -0.14 2.24
CA CYS A 35 -3.13 0.16 0.90
C CYS A 35 -2.14 0.94 0.02
N SER A 36 -1.16 1.63 0.60
CA SER A 36 -0.06 2.28 -0.12
C SER A 36 1.20 1.41 -0.22
N ILE A 37 1.22 0.18 0.34
CA ILE A 37 2.30 -0.77 0.10
C ILE A 37 2.13 -1.26 -1.33
N SER A 38 2.80 -0.53 -2.21
CA SER A 38 3.42 -1.01 -3.42
C SER A 38 2.59 -2.03 -4.17
N LYS A 39 1.68 -1.56 -5.03
CA LYS A 39 1.32 -2.33 -6.22
C LYS A 39 2.67 -2.78 -6.83
N GLY A 40 2.91 -4.09 -6.81
CA GLY A 40 4.22 -4.64 -7.14
C GLY A 40 4.55 -4.30 -8.58
N ASN A 41 5.52 -3.42 -8.79
CA ASN A 41 6.09 -3.16 -10.11
C ASN A 41 6.97 -4.35 -10.49
N PHE A 42 6.36 -5.47 -10.91
CA PHE A 42 7.09 -6.64 -11.39
C PHE A 42 7.90 -6.32 -12.65
N CYS A 43 7.42 -5.36 -13.46
CA CYS A 43 8.13 -4.86 -14.63
C CYS A 43 9.45 -4.17 -14.27
N GLU A 44 9.45 -3.19 -13.34
CA GLU A 44 10.70 -2.53 -12.91
C GLU A 44 11.64 -3.50 -12.20
N ASN A 45 11.11 -4.45 -11.42
CA ASN A 45 11.94 -5.41 -10.71
C ASN A 45 12.68 -6.38 -11.64
N THR A 46 12.21 -6.54 -12.88
CA THR A 46 12.85 -7.38 -13.91
C THR A 46 13.70 -6.57 -14.91
N GLY A 47 13.89 -5.27 -14.64
CA GLY A 47 14.65 -4.34 -15.47
C GLY A 47 13.87 -3.80 -16.68
N GLY A 48 12.54 -3.94 -16.67
CA GLY A 48 11.64 -3.39 -17.68
C GLY A 48 10.98 -2.08 -17.22
N THR A 49 10.37 -1.37 -18.17
CA THR A 49 9.64 -0.12 -17.93
C THR A 49 8.21 -0.28 -18.42
N CYS A 50 7.23 0.19 -17.65
CA CYS A 50 5.83 0.22 -18.08
C CYS A 50 5.59 1.38 -19.04
N LYS A 51 5.04 1.08 -20.23
CA LYS A 51 4.71 2.03 -21.30
C LYS A 51 3.37 1.67 -21.93
N ASP A 52 2.76 2.62 -22.64
CA ASP A 52 1.58 2.35 -23.49
C ASP A 52 1.99 1.61 -24.78
N VAL A 53 3.20 1.88 -25.27
CA VAL A 53 3.80 1.26 -26.44
C VAL A 53 5.28 0.98 -26.18
N CYS A 54 5.73 -0.24 -26.50
CA CYS A 54 7.14 -0.60 -26.49
C CYS A 54 7.77 -0.22 -27.83
N ASP A 55 9.02 0.25 -27.81
CA ASP A 55 9.78 0.50 -29.02
C ASP A 55 10.26 -0.83 -29.60
N SER A 56 9.65 -1.29 -30.70
CA SER A 56 9.97 -2.59 -31.31
C SER A 56 11.42 -2.72 -31.81
N THR A 57 12.18 -1.63 -31.84
CA THR A 57 13.57 -1.61 -32.33
C THR A 57 14.57 -1.92 -31.22
N TYR A 58 14.27 -1.51 -29.99
CA TYR A 58 15.21 -1.60 -28.85
C TYR A 58 14.60 -2.29 -27.62
N GLU A 59 13.29 -2.54 -27.63
CA GLU A 59 12.56 -3.11 -26.51
C GLU A 59 11.65 -4.26 -26.96
N SER A 60 11.50 -5.24 -26.08
CA SER A 60 10.56 -6.36 -26.23
C SER A 60 9.45 -6.25 -25.19
N GLN A 61 8.22 -6.49 -25.60
CA GLN A 61 7.09 -6.57 -24.68
C GLN A 61 7.14 -7.88 -23.89
N ASP A 62 7.20 -7.79 -22.57
CA ASP A 62 7.14 -8.92 -21.68
C ASP A 62 5.68 -9.16 -21.25
N LEU A 63 5.09 -10.25 -21.74
CA LEU A 63 3.70 -10.66 -21.43
C LEU A 63 3.57 -11.36 -20.07
N LEU A 64 4.70 -11.69 -19.44
CA LEU A 64 4.76 -12.45 -18.20
C LEU A 64 4.76 -11.50 -16.99
N ASN A 65 5.36 -10.32 -17.15
CA ASN A 65 5.40 -9.26 -16.16
C ASN A 65 4.27 -8.25 -16.36
N VAL A 66 3.59 -7.90 -15.27
CA VAL A 66 2.47 -6.95 -15.27
C VAL A 66 2.88 -5.60 -14.71
N CYS A 67 2.30 -4.55 -15.30
CA CYS A 67 2.39 -3.19 -14.82
C CYS A 67 1.43 -2.95 -13.65
N SER A 68 1.83 -2.08 -12.73
CA SER A 68 1.01 -1.76 -11.57
C SER A 68 -0.30 -1.09 -11.99
N LYS A 69 -1.36 -1.33 -11.21
CA LYS A 69 -2.69 -0.80 -11.53
C LYS A 69 -2.69 0.73 -11.73
N ASP A 70 -1.90 1.51 -10.98
CA ASP A 70 -1.84 2.98 -11.21
C ASP A 70 -1.31 3.37 -12.60
N LEU A 71 -0.40 2.57 -13.16
CA LEU A 71 0.13 2.76 -14.51
C LEU A 71 -0.89 2.31 -15.55
N VAL A 72 -1.61 1.21 -15.28
CA VAL A 72 -2.71 0.73 -16.12
C VAL A 72 -3.87 1.75 -16.15
N ASP A 73 -4.23 2.35 -15.01
CA ASP A 73 -5.22 3.43 -14.91
C ASP A 73 -4.79 4.69 -15.70
N GLN A 74 -3.48 4.86 -15.92
CA GLN A 74 -2.89 5.92 -16.76
C GLN A 74 -2.73 5.49 -18.25
N GLY A 75 -3.10 4.26 -18.61
CA GLY A 75 -2.97 3.72 -19.98
C GLY A 75 -1.62 3.08 -20.31
N LEU A 76 -0.77 2.82 -19.31
CA LEU A 76 0.51 2.13 -19.46
C LEU A 76 0.36 0.66 -19.04
N ASP A 77 -0.19 -0.15 -19.94
CA ASP A 77 -0.49 -1.58 -19.71
C ASP A 77 0.64 -2.55 -20.13
N LYS A 78 1.67 -2.06 -20.83
CA LYS A 78 2.71 -2.92 -21.43
C LYS A 78 4.03 -2.81 -20.67
N CYS A 79 4.59 -3.96 -20.29
CA CYS A 79 5.94 -4.04 -19.76
C CYS A 79 6.95 -4.15 -20.91
N CYS A 80 7.85 -3.17 -21.04
CA CYS A 80 8.83 -3.10 -22.11
C CYS A 80 10.23 -3.29 -21.54
N LYS A 81 10.97 -4.29 -22.03
CA LYS A 81 12.33 -4.58 -21.57
C LYS A 81 13.34 -4.32 -22.69
N SER A 82 14.44 -3.66 -22.37
CA SER A 82 15.51 -3.41 -23.33
C SER A 82 16.14 -4.73 -23.80
N ILE A 83 16.29 -4.88 -25.11
CA ILE A 83 16.93 -6.04 -25.72
C ILE A 83 18.45 -5.86 -25.54
N PRO A 84 19.17 -6.81 -24.93
CA PRO A 84 20.62 -6.76 -24.89
C PRO A 84 21.16 -6.93 -26.31
N VAL A 85 21.84 -5.90 -26.82
CA VAL A 85 22.50 -5.86 -28.13
C VAL A 85 23.91 -6.44 -28.05
#